data_AF-A0A4Q1RST8-F1
#
_entry.id   AF-A0A4Q1RST8-F1
#
_cell.length_a   1.000
_cell.length_b   1.000
_cell.length_c   1.000
_cell.angle_alpha   90.00
_cell.angle_beta   90.00
_cell.angle_gamma   90.00
#
_symmetry.space_group_name_H-M   'P 1'
#
loop_
_entity.id
_entity.type
_entity.pdbx_description
1 polymer ?
#
loop_
_entity_poly.entity_id
_entity_poly.type
_entity_poly.pdbx_seq_one_letter_code
_entity_poly.pdbx_strand_id
1 'polypeptide(L)'
;MPIGRINAAKFIARELPAPFEELLGGENSHQVFNTAHAHWCTPLGYSIPWRDCYDGADMLPIPQKARLFLDPAGQPLPPPSHLRGRELAEVEQAIRHAVWAEREARRLSVDH
;
A
#
# COMPACT_ATOMS: atom_id res chain seq x y z
N MET A 1 7.54 28.66 8.52
CA MET A 1 6.49 27.65 8.32
C MET A 1 6.52 26.71 9.51
N PRO A 2 5.44 26.51 10.28
CA PRO A 2 5.50 25.58 11.39
C PRO A 2 5.52 24.16 10.79
N ILE A 3 6.57 23.42 11.11
CA ILE A 3 6.69 21.98 10.81
C ILE A 3 5.57 21.33 11.65
N GLY A 4 4.45 21.01 10.99
CA GLY A 4 3.34 20.32 11.63
C GLY A 4 3.85 19.06 12.31
N ARG A 5 3.39 18.77 13.52
CA ARG A 5 3.79 17.60 14.34
C ARG A 5 3.87 16.34 13.48
N ILE A 6 5.07 15.96 13.07
CA ILE A 6 5.32 14.69 12.38
C ILE A 6 5.27 13.63 13.46
N ASN A 7 4.32 12.70 13.35
CA ASN A 7 4.22 11.57 14.26
C ASN A 7 5.49 10.73 14.10
N ALA A 8 6.34 10.63 15.12
CA ALA A 8 7.59 9.86 15.04
C ALA A 8 7.35 8.40 14.62
N ALA A 9 6.18 7.83 14.93
CA ALA A 9 5.78 6.51 14.46
C ALA A 9 5.64 6.43 12.92
N LYS A 10 5.20 7.51 12.26
CA LYS A 10 5.21 7.60 10.78
C LYS A 10 6.63 7.53 10.22
N PHE A 11 7.64 8.03 10.92
CA PHE A 11 9.01 8.06 10.41
C PHE A 11 9.77 6.75 10.65
N ILE A 12 9.41 6.01 11.69
CA ILE A 12 10.10 4.77 12.09
C ILE A 12 9.52 3.54 11.38
N ALA A 13 8.22 3.55 11.04
CA ALA A 13 7.54 2.39 10.45
C ALA A 13 7.28 2.51 8.94
N ARG A 14 7.21 3.73 8.36
CA ARG A 14 6.75 3.93 6.97
C ARG A 14 7.71 3.43 5.91
N GLU A 15 9.00 3.36 6.20
CA GLU A 15 10.04 3.14 5.18
C GLU A 15 11.02 2.09 5.67
N LEU A 16 11.37 1.13 4.82
CA LEU A 16 12.59 0.35 5.00
C LEU A 16 13.82 1.28 4.88
N PRO A 17 14.95 0.95 5.53
CA PRO A 17 16.19 1.66 5.32
C PRO A 17 16.55 1.72 3.82
N ALA A 18 17.04 2.86 3.36
CA ALA A 18 17.68 2.91 2.04
C ALA A 18 18.81 1.86 1.97
N PRO A 19 18.95 1.11 0.86
CA PRO A 19 18.33 1.33 -0.44
C PRO A 19 17.02 0.57 -0.70
N PHE A 20 16.46 -0.15 0.28
CA PHE A 20 15.45 -1.17 0.03
C PHE A 20 14.10 -0.61 -0.45
N GLU A 21 13.65 0.56 0.05
CA GLU A 21 12.44 1.22 -0.46
C GLU A 21 12.56 1.59 -1.95
N GLU A 22 13.69 2.17 -2.35
CA GLU A 22 13.94 2.54 -3.75
C GLU A 22 13.99 1.30 -4.67
N LEU A 23 14.59 0.21 -4.18
CA LEU A 23 14.61 -1.07 -4.91
C LEU A 23 13.20 -1.67 -5.07
N LEU A 24 12.26 -1.32 -4.20
CA LEU A 24 10.85 -1.71 -4.26
C LEU A 24 9.97 -0.64 -4.97
N GLY A 25 10.59 0.32 -5.67
CA GLY A 25 9.92 1.32 -6.50
C GLY A 25 9.58 2.64 -5.79
N GLY A 26 9.99 2.78 -4.53
CA GLY A 26 9.98 4.04 -3.78
C GLY A 26 8.62 4.73 -3.70
N GLU A 27 8.63 6.06 -3.76
CA GLU A 27 7.44 6.89 -3.55
C GLU A 27 6.31 6.60 -4.56
N ASN A 28 6.64 6.19 -5.79
CA ASN A 28 5.61 5.82 -6.77
C ASN A 28 4.85 4.56 -6.33
N SER A 29 5.56 3.54 -5.83
CA SER A 29 4.94 2.34 -5.26
C SER A 29 4.06 2.68 -4.06
N HIS A 30 4.52 3.57 -3.17
CA HIS A 30 3.69 4.06 -2.06
C HIS A 30 2.38 4.68 -2.56
N GLN A 31 2.43 5.58 -3.54
CA GLN A 31 1.23 6.24 -4.06
C GLN A 31 0.25 5.27 -4.70
N VAL A 32 0.75 4.29 -5.47
CA VAL A 32 -0.07 3.23 -6.06
C VAL A 32 -0.79 2.42 -4.98
N PHE A 33 -0.07 1.94 -3.96
CA PHE A 33 -0.67 1.14 -2.91
C PHE A 33 -1.62 1.94 -2.01
N ASN A 34 -1.25 3.16 -1.61
CA ASN A 34 -2.10 4.00 -0.76
C ASN A 34 -3.43 4.32 -1.44
N THR A 35 -3.38 4.69 -2.72
CA THR A 35 -4.57 5.01 -3.52
C THR A 35 -5.46 3.79 -3.68
N ALA A 36 -4.88 2.64 -4.06
CA ALA A 36 -5.63 1.40 -4.24
C ALA A 36 -6.27 0.91 -2.92
N HIS A 37 -5.55 0.96 -1.80
CA HIS A 37 -6.09 0.59 -0.49
C HIS A 37 -7.25 1.50 -0.08
N ALA A 38 -7.11 2.80 -0.37
CA ALA A 38 -8.18 3.74 -0.08
C ALA A 38 -9.46 3.46 -0.87
N HIS A 39 -9.36 3.10 -2.16
CA HIS A 39 -10.51 2.60 -2.92
C HIS A 39 -11.04 1.28 -2.34
N TRP A 40 -10.14 0.34 -2.02
CA TRP A 40 -10.50 -0.98 -1.51
C TRP A 40 -11.33 -0.93 -0.22
N CYS A 41 -10.94 -0.06 0.71
CA CYS A 41 -11.51 0.04 2.05
C CYS A 41 -12.68 1.03 2.15
N THR A 42 -13.09 1.65 1.04
CA THR A 42 -14.21 2.60 1.02
C THR A 42 -15.40 2.05 0.22
N PRO A 43 -16.05 0.96 0.68
CA PRO A 43 -17.27 0.48 0.06
C PRO A 43 -18.37 1.54 0.15
N LEU A 44 -19.21 1.60 -0.90
CA LEU A 44 -20.40 2.44 -0.95
C LEU A 44 -21.28 2.21 0.30
N GLY A 45 -21.36 3.21 1.17
CA GLY A 45 -22.26 3.22 2.33
C GLY A 45 -21.60 3.06 3.70
N TYR A 46 -20.27 2.98 3.80
CA TYR A 46 -19.56 2.95 5.09
C TYR A 46 -18.95 4.31 5.47
N SER A 47 -18.70 4.50 6.77
CA SER A 47 -18.33 5.78 7.39
C SER A 47 -16.83 6.09 7.41
N ILE A 48 -15.97 5.22 6.88
CA ILE A 48 -14.53 5.48 6.86
C ILE A 48 -14.23 6.33 5.63
N PRO A 49 -13.75 7.57 5.80
CA PRO A 49 -13.37 8.41 4.69
C PRO A 49 -12.23 7.76 3.90
N TRP A 50 -12.26 7.90 2.57
CA TRP A 50 -11.18 7.48 1.68
C TRP A 50 -9.80 7.96 2.18
N ARG A 51 -9.75 9.19 2.70
CA ARG A 51 -8.52 9.80 3.21
C ARG A 51 -7.95 9.07 4.42
N ASP A 52 -8.78 8.55 5.31
CA ASP A 52 -8.32 7.82 6.49
C ASP A 52 -7.75 6.46 6.08
N CYS A 53 -8.36 5.79 5.10
CA CYS A 53 -7.82 4.57 4.50
C CYS A 53 -6.49 4.80 3.79
N TYR A 54 -6.36 5.93 3.09
CA TYR A 54 -5.12 6.34 2.43
C TYR A 54 -4.02 6.61 3.46
N ASP A 55 -4.29 7.45 4.46
CA ASP A 55 -3.32 7.83 5.47
C ASP A 55 -2.93 6.64 6.35
N GLY A 56 -3.83 5.67 6.55
CA GLY A 56 -3.54 4.41 7.21
C GLY A 56 -2.56 3.53 6.43
N ALA A 57 -2.77 3.37 5.12
CA ALA A 57 -1.81 2.67 4.25
C ALA A 57 -0.47 3.42 4.20
N ASP A 58 -0.50 4.75 4.15
CA ASP A 58 0.69 5.59 4.06
C ASP A 58 1.68 5.41 5.22
N MET A 59 1.22 4.88 6.35
CA MET A 59 2.06 4.60 7.52
C MET A 59 2.92 3.33 7.40
N LEU A 60 2.72 2.52 6.37
CA LEU A 60 3.33 1.21 6.22
C LEU A 60 4.52 1.23 5.21
N PRO A 61 5.51 0.35 5.36
CA PRO A 61 6.54 0.14 4.34
C PRO A 61 5.99 -0.63 3.14
N ILE A 62 6.69 -0.58 1.99
CA ILE A 62 6.19 -1.19 0.75
C ILE A 62 5.80 -2.68 0.91
N PRO A 63 6.59 -3.55 1.58
CA PRO A 63 6.19 -4.95 1.73
C PRO A 63 4.89 -5.13 2.49
N GLN A 64 4.67 -4.35 3.55
CA GLN A 64 3.43 -4.41 4.33
C GLN A 64 2.25 -3.84 3.55
N LYS A 65 2.46 -2.78 2.74
CA LYS A 65 1.47 -2.26 1.79
C LYS A 65 1.07 -3.32 0.76
N ALA A 66 2.05 -4.04 0.20
CA ALA A 66 1.81 -5.10 -0.77
C ALA A 66 0.93 -6.22 -0.17
N ARG A 67 1.17 -6.59 1.08
CA ARG A 67 0.38 -7.61 1.81
C ARG A 67 -1.09 -7.26 1.99
N LEU A 68 -1.50 -5.99 1.89
CA LEU A 68 -2.92 -5.60 1.91
C LEU A 68 -3.70 -6.16 0.71
N PHE A 69 -3.00 -6.54 -0.36
CA PHE A 69 -3.59 -7.04 -1.60
C PHE A 69 -3.34 -8.54 -1.84
N LEU A 70 -2.68 -9.21 -0.89
CA LEU A 70 -2.26 -10.60 -1.01
C LEU A 70 -2.79 -11.43 0.16
N ASP A 71 -3.01 -12.71 -0.08
CA ASP A 71 -3.27 -13.68 0.98
C ASP A 71 -1.96 -14.06 1.72
N PRO A 72 -2.03 -14.83 2.82
CA PRO A 72 -0.83 -15.28 3.54
C PRO A 72 0.13 -16.15 2.71
N ALA A 73 -0.32 -16.76 1.61
CA ALA A 73 0.50 -17.50 0.68
C ALA A 73 1.17 -16.60 -0.38
N GLY A 74 0.92 -15.29 -0.34
CA GLY A 74 1.40 -14.31 -1.31
C GLY A 74 0.63 -14.33 -2.64
N GLN A 75 -0.57 -14.92 -2.67
CA GLN A 75 -1.44 -14.91 -3.85
C GLN A 75 -2.32 -13.65 -3.89
N PRO A 76 -2.60 -13.10 -5.08
CA PRO A 76 -3.55 -12.00 -5.26
C PRO A 76 -4.90 -12.22 -4.60
N LEU A 77 -5.36 -11.25 -3.81
CA LEU A 77 -6.76 -11.15 -3.42
C LEU A 77 -7.58 -10.58 -4.59
N PRO A 78 -8.82 -11.06 -4.80
CA PRO A 78 -9.69 -10.49 -5.82
C PRO A 78 -10.09 -9.05 -5.45
N PRO A 79 -10.15 -8.11 -6.42
CA PRO A 79 -10.65 -6.76 -6.17
C PRO A 79 -12.07 -6.78 -5.58
N PRO A 80 -12.41 -5.82 -4.69
CA PRO A 80 -13.76 -5.71 -4.15
C PRO A 80 -14.81 -5.53 -5.25
N SER A 81 -15.92 -6.25 -5.11
CA SER A 81 -16.98 -6.32 -6.13
C SER A 81 -17.72 -5.00 -6.39
N HIS A 82 -17.53 -3.98 -5.54
CA HIS A 82 -18.13 -2.65 -5.69
C HIS A 82 -17.32 -1.70 -6.58
N LEU A 83 -16.03 -1.99 -6.82
CA LEU A 83 -15.16 -1.13 -7.62
C LEU A 83 -15.49 -1.22 -9.11
N ARG A 84 -15.43 -0.09 -9.81
CA ARG A 84 -15.72 0.01 -11.25
C ARG A 84 -14.79 1.00 -11.93
N GLY A 85 -14.68 0.88 -13.25
CA GLY A 85 -13.96 1.85 -14.09
C GLY A 85 -12.53 2.08 -13.63
N ARG A 86 -12.19 3.35 -13.37
CA ARG A 86 -10.84 3.78 -13.00
C ARG A 86 -10.37 3.19 -11.68
N GLU A 87 -11.22 3.16 -10.66
CA GLU A 87 -10.86 2.66 -9.32
C GLU A 87 -10.50 1.17 -9.38
N LEU A 88 -11.26 0.40 -10.14
CA LEU A 88 -10.97 -1.02 -10.38
C LEU A 88 -9.62 -1.18 -11.09
N ALA A 89 -9.35 -0.40 -12.13
CA ALA A 89 -8.08 -0.49 -12.86
C ALA A 89 -6.86 -0.13 -11.98
N GLU A 90 -6.99 0.89 -11.12
CA GLU A 90 -5.95 1.29 -10.17
C GLU A 90 -5.71 0.20 -9.12
N VAL A 91 -6.76 -0.45 -8.62
CA VAL A 91 -6.64 -1.59 -7.70
C VAL A 91 -6.03 -2.82 -8.37
N GLU A 92 -6.43 -3.16 -9.58
CA GLU A 92 -5.84 -4.27 -10.34
C GLU A 92 -4.35 -4.03 -10.64
N GLN A 93 -3.96 -2.78 -10.93
CA GLN A 93 -2.56 -2.40 -11.06
C GLN A 93 -1.81 -2.61 -9.74
N ALA A 94 -2.38 -2.17 -8.62
CA ALA A 94 -1.76 -2.34 -7.31
C ALA A 94 -1.61 -3.83 -6.95
N ILE A 95 -2.59 -4.69 -7.25
CA ILE A 95 -2.46 -6.15 -7.04
C ILE A 95 -1.28 -6.71 -7.83
N ARG A 96 -1.15 -6.38 -9.12
CA ARG A 96 0.00 -6.83 -9.93
C ARG A 96 1.32 -6.33 -9.34
N HIS A 97 1.33 -5.08 -8.88
CA HIS A 97 2.49 -4.48 -8.23
C HIS A 97 2.82 -5.18 -6.91
N ALA A 98 1.82 -5.55 -6.11
CA ALA A 98 2.00 -6.25 -4.83
C ALA A 98 2.68 -7.60 -5.02
N VAL A 99 2.29 -8.37 -6.04
CA VAL A 99 2.94 -9.67 -6.35
C VAL A 99 4.42 -9.48 -6.66
N TRP A 100 4.76 -8.45 -7.44
CA TRP A 100 6.16 -8.14 -7.72
C TRP A 100 6.91 -7.70 -6.45
N ALA A 101 6.32 -6.78 -5.68
CA ALA A 101 6.94 -6.23 -4.47
C ALA A 101 7.19 -7.29 -3.40
N GLU A 102 6.24 -8.21 -3.18
CA GLU A 102 6.40 -9.33 -2.24
C GLU A 102 7.52 -10.29 -2.69
N ARG A 103 7.58 -10.63 -3.99
CA ARG A 103 8.68 -11.47 -4.52
C ARG A 103 10.03 -10.80 -4.35
N GLU A 104 10.10 -9.51 -4.61
CA GLU A 104 11.34 -8.75 -4.54
C GLU A 104 11.76 -8.52 -3.08
N ALA A 105 10.83 -8.24 -2.18
CA ALA A 105 11.08 -8.13 -0.75
C ALA A 105 11.64 -9.44 -0.18
N ARG A 106 11.09 -10.61 -0.58
CA ARG A 106 11.63 -11.92 -0.21
C ARG A 106 13.04 -12.14 -0.77
N ARG A 107 13.29 -11.76 -2.02
CA ARG A 107 14.63 -11.84 -2.66
C ARG A 107 15.67 -11.03 -1.89
N LEU A 108 15.26 -9.87 -1.37
CA LEU A 108 16.10 -8.96 -0.59
C LEU A 108 16.12 -9.29 0.91
N SER A 109 15.31 -10.25 1.37
CA SER A 109 15.11 -10.58 2.79
C SER A 109 14.69 -9.36 3.62
N VAL A 110 13.72 -8.60 3.12
CA VAL A 110 13.14 -7.41 3.79
C VAL A 110 11.61 -7.50 3.92
N ASP A 111 11.09 -8.71 3.87
CA ASP A 111 9.67 -9.05 3.95
C ASP A 111 9.16 -9.14 5.40
N HIS A 112 9.81 -8.52 6.38
CA HIS A 112 9.47 -8.67 7.81
C HIS A 112 8.32 -7.73 8.23
#